data_AF-A0A9X1PRM7-F1
#
_entry.id   AF-A0A9X1PRM7-F1
#
_cell.length_a   1.000
_cell.length_b   1.000
_cell.length_c   1.000
_cell.angle_alpha   90.00
_cell.angle_beta   90.00
_cell.angle_gamma   90.00
#
_symmetry.space_group_name_H-M   'P 1'
#
loop_
_entity.id
_entity.type
_entity.pdbx_description
1 polymer ?
#
loop_
_entity_poly.entity_id
_entity_poly.type
_entity_poly.pdbx_seq_one_letter_code
_entity_poly.pdbx_strand_id
1 'polypeptide(L)'
;MLSHLATYDGKTFDSHAALLNQRPCASKIVYRITSDGNYRLDASSSGCDASYVNIQQRLYSKNVWKIDGSKIFIGGKEGIGHTYTLTFSGDKMIWKSEYGDVITYQKL
;
A
#
# COMPACT_ATOMS: atom_id res chain seq x y z
N MET A 1 -5.79 -2.84 3.48
CA MET A 1 -4.77 -2.16 4.33
C MET A 1 -5.46 -1.84 5.65
N LEU A 2 -4.75 -1.86 6.78
CA LEU A 2 -5.31 -1.49 8.08
C LEU A 2 -4.99 -0.05 8.47
N SER A 3 -3.74 0.37 8.29
CA SER A 3 -3.29 1.73 8.59
C SER A 3 -2.10 2.13 7.73
N HIS A 4 -1.93 3.44 7.55
CA HIS A 4 -0.73 4.03 6.97
C HIS A 4 -0.39 5.29 7.75
N LEU A 5 0.46 5.14 8.76
CA LEU A 5 1.00 6.26 9.52
C LEU A 5 2.06 6.94 8.67
N ALA A 6 1.76 8.16 8.23
CA ALA A 6 2.66 8.98 7.43
C ALA A 6 3.17 10.16 8.28
N THR A 7 4.43 10.53 8.11
CA THR A 7 5.03 11.70 8.77
C THR A 7 5.20 12.85 7.78
N TYR A 8 4.59 13.99 8.08
CA TYR A 8 4.72 15.23 7.31
C TYR A 8 4.90 16.40 8.27
N ASP A 9 5.92 17.23 8.04
CA ASP A 9 6.22 18.41 8.86
C ASP A 9 6.31 18.08 10.37
N GLY A 10 7.00 17.00 10.71
CA GLY A 10 7.17 16.53 12.10
C GLY A 10 5.90 15.98 12.76
N LYS A 11 4.78 15.92 12.05
CA LYS A 11 3.50 15.37 12.55
C LYS A 11 3.22 14.03 11.90
N THR A 12 2.83 13.06 12.72
CA THR A 12 2.37 11.75 12.26
C THR A 12 0.85 11.71 12.26
N PHE A 13 0.26 11.20 11.17
CA PHE A 13 -1.17 10.98 11.07
C PHE A 13 -1.47 9.70 10.27
N ASP A 14 -2.64 9.10 10.49
CA ASP A 14 -3.08 7.95 9.71
C ASP A 14 -3.69 8.41 8.39
N SER A 15 -2.87 8.37 7.33
CA SER A 15 -3.26 8.75 5.98
C SER A 15 -4.31 7.80 5.38
N HIS A 16 -4.35 6.53 5.80
CA HIS A 16 -5.39 5.61 5.37
C HIS A 16 -6.73 5.98 6.00
N ALA A 17 -6.76 6.24 7.31
CA ALA A 17 -7.97 6.71 7.99
C ALA A 17 -8.48 8.04 7.40
N ALA A 18 -7.57 8.98 7.11
CA ALA A 18 -7.92 10.23 6.45
C ALA A 18 -8.53 10.02 5.05
N LEU A 19 -7.95 9.12 4.25
CA LEU A 19 -8.51 8.73 2.95
C LEU A 19 -9.92 8.15 3.11
N LEU A 20 -10.14 7.24 4.06
CA LEU A 20 -11.45 6.61 4.26
C LEU A 20 -12.51 7.60 4.73
N ASN A 21 -12.12 8.61 5.53
CA ASN A 21 -13.04 9.69 5.91
C ASN A 21 -13.50 10.51 4.70
N GLN A 22 -12.58 10.84 3.78
CA GLN A 22 -12.91 11.58 2.56
C GLN A 22 -13.58 10.72 1.49
N ARG A 23 -13.25 9.42 1.46
CA ARG A 23 -13.67 8.49 0.41
C ARG A 23 -13.92 7.09 1.00
N PRO A 24 -15.06 6.87 1.67
CA PRO A 24 -15.37 5.61 2.33
C PRO A 24 -15.36 4.39 1.40
N CYS A 25 -15.67 4.57 0.11
CA CYS A 25 -15.64 3.50 -0.89
C CYS A 25 -14.24 2.84 -1.03
N ALA A 26 -13.16 3.55 -0.70
CA ALA A 26 -11.80 3.03 -0.77
C ALA A 26 -11.53 1.92 0.28
N SER A 27 -12.40 1.75 1.28
CA SER A 27 -12.26 0.73 2.33
C SER A 27 -12.26 -0.71 1.79
N LYS A 28 -12.89 -0.94 0.63
CA LYS A 28 -12.94 -2.26 -0.02
C LYS A 28 -11.88 -2.43 -1.12
N ILE A 29 -10.91 -1.52 -1.21
CA ILE A 29 -9.77 -1.68 -2.11
C ILE A 29 -8.75 -2.64 -1.48
N VAL A 30 -8.30 -3.59 -2.29
CA VAL A 30 -7.36 -4.64 -1.88
C VAL A 30 -6.05 -4.48 -2.66
N TYR A 31 -4.93 -4.55 -1.95
CA TYR A 31 -3.61 -4.62 -2.57
C TYR A 31 -3.19 -6.08 -2.71
N ARG A 32 -2.97 -6.52 -3.95
CA ARG A 32 -2.60 -7.87 -4.31
C ARG A 32 -1.09 -7.95 -4.50
N ILE A 33 -0.44 -8.72 -3.63
CA ILE A 33 0.98 -9.07 -3.71
C ILE A 33 1.03 -10.50 -4.24
N THR A 34 1.28 -10.65 -5.53
CA THR A 34 1.19 -11.94 -6.22
C THR A 34 2.57 -12.56 -6.43
N SER A 35 2.66 -13.88 -6.45
CA SER A 35 3.93 -14.64 -6.61
C SER A 35 4.64 -14.38 -7.94
N ASP A 36 3.95 -13.79 -8.92
CA ASP A 36 4.49 -13.31 -10.20
C ASP A 36 5.33 -12.01 -10.08
N GLY A 37 5.55 -11.51 -8.86
CA GLY A 37 6.33 -10.31 -8.58
C GLY A 37 5.58 -8.99 -8.82
N ASN A 38 4.29 -9.01 -9.12
CA ASN A 38 3.50 -7.79 -9.34
C ASN A 38 2.78 -7.34 -8.06
N TYR A 39 2.73 -6.02 -7.87
CA TYR A 39 2.01 -5.35 -6.79
C TYR A 39 0.85 -4.57 -7.40
N ARG A 40 -0.36 -5.13 -7.31
CA ARG A 40 -1.54 -4.58 -8.00
C ARG A 40 -2.57 -4.06 -7.01
N LEU A 41 -3.34 -3.07 -7.44
CA LEU A 41 -4.51 -2.61 -6.72
C LEU A 41 -5.77 -3.20 -7.37
N ASP A 42 -6.64 -3.78 -6.54
CA ASP A 42 -7.96 -4.28 -6.93
C ASP A 42 -9.05 -3.44 -6.24
N ALA A 43 -9.82 -2.74 -7.07
CA ALA A 43 -10.93 -1.89 -6.65
C ALA A 43 -12.28 -2.41 -7.17
N SER A 44 -12.34 -3.63 -7.71
CA SER A 44 -13.56 -4.21 -8.30
C SER A 44 -14.75 -4.23 -7.35
N SER A 45 -14.49 -4.39 -6.05
CA SER A 45 -15.51 -4.41 -4.99
C SER A 45 -15.66 -3.07 -4.25
N SER A 46 -14.95 -2.01 -4.68
CA SER A 46 -14.89 -0.73 -3.96
C SER A 46 -16.20 0.06 -3.98
N GLY A 47 -16.98 -0.04 -5.05
CA GLY A 47 -18.11 0.85 -5.29
C GLY A 47 -17.69 2.32 -5.48
N CYS A 48 -16.39 2.60 -5.66
CA CYS A 48 -15.92 3.94 -6.01
C CYS A 48 -16.30 4.31 -7.44
N ASP A 49 -16.34 5.61 -7.72
CA ASP A 49 -16.56 6.12 -9.07
C ASP A 49 -15.49 5.63 -10.06
N ALA A 50 -15.89 5.48 -11.33
CA ALA A 50 -15.03 4.92 -12.36
C ALA A 50 -13.75 5.74 -12.57
N SER A 51 -13.81 7.07 -12.41
CA SER A 51 -12.63 7.93 -12.57
C SER A 51 -11.57 7.60 -11.51
N TYR A 52 -11.98 7.53 -10.24
CA TYR A 52 -11.08 7.14 -9.15
C TYR A 52 -10.54 5.73 -9.33
N VAL A 53 -11.38 4.75 -9.66
CA VAL A 53 -10.96 3.37 -9.90
C VAL A 53 -9.92 3.29 -11.01
N ASN A 54 -10.17 3.96 -12.14
CA ASN A 54 -9.27 3.96 -13.29
C ASN A 54 -7.91 4.60 -12.96
N ILE A 55 -7.90 5.70 -12.20
CA ILE A 55 -6.67 6.36 -11.75
C ILE A 55 -5.87 5.42 -10.84
N GLN A 56 -6.51 4.80 -9.85
CA GLN A 56 -5.85 3.88 -8.94
C GLN A 56 -5.28 2.66 -9.66
N GLN A 57 -6.07 2.01 -10.52
CA GLN A 57 -5.61 0.86 -11.30
C GLN A 57 -4.44 1.24 -12.22
N ARG A 58 -4.51 2.40 -12.89
CA ARG A 58 -3.41 2.90 -13.72
C ARG A 58 -2.14 3.14 -12.91
N LEU A 59 -2.25 3.78 -11.74
CA LEU A 59 -1.13 4.09 -10.86
C LEU A 59 -0.36 2.83 -10.44
N TYR A 60 -1.08 1.75 -10.10
CA TYR A 60 -0.46 0.50 -9.64
C TYR A 60 -0.23 -0.53 -10.77
N SER A 61 -0.61 -0.23 -12.01
CA SER A 61 -0.57 -1.19 -13.13
C SER A 61 0.82 -1.75 -13.47
N LYS A 62 1.87 -0.99 -13.16
CA LYS A 62 3.27 -1.33 -13.44
C LYS A 62 4.09 -1.57 -12.18
N ASN A 63 3.46 -1.57 -11.01
CA ASN A 63 4.16 -1.76 -9.76
C ASN A 63 4.55 -3.23 -9.60
N VAL A 64 5.78 -3.44 -9.20
CA VAL A 64 6.37 -4.72 -8.84
C VAL A 64 6.78 -4.70 -7.38
N TRP A 65 7.02 -5.90 -6.85
CA TRP A 65 7.60 -6.07 -5.53
C TRP A 65 8.77 -7.04 -5.56
N LYS A 66 9.70 -6.85 -4.62
CA LYS A 66 10.81 -7.78 -4.36
C LYS A 66 11.08 -7.81 -2.87
N ILE A 67 11.44 -8.98 -2.34
CA ILE A 67 11.98 -9.14 -0.99
C ILE A 67 13.46 -9.49 -1.09
N ASP A 68 14.27 -8.86 -0.24
CA ASP A 68 15.67 -9.20 0.00
C ASP A 68 15.95 -9.13 1.51
N GLY A 69 16.14 -10.31 2.12
CA GLY A 69 16.19 -10.45 3.57
C GLY A 69 14.94 -9.88 4.25
N SER A 70 15.13 -8.90 5.13
CA SER A 70 14.06 -8.18 5.85
C SER A 70 13.60 -6.91 5.13
N LYS A 71 13.98 -6.69 3.86
CA LYS A 71 13.57 -5.51 3.09
C LYS A 71 12.59 -5.90 2.01
N ILE A 72 11.54 -5.10 1.86
CA ILE A 72 10.60 -5.16 0.73
C ILE A 72 10.73 -3.90 -0.10
N PHE A 73 10.92 -4.07 -1.40
CA PHE A 73 10.85 -3.01 -2.40
C PHE A 73 9.47 -3.05 -3.05
N ILE A 74 8.85 -1.88 -3.22
CA ILE A 74 7.65 -1.66 -4.03
C ILE A 74 7.91 -0.49 -4.95
N GLY A 75 7.72 -0.68 -6.26
CA GLY A 75 7.98 0.38 -7.23
C GLY A 75 7.85 -0.06 -8.66
N GLY A 76 8.38 0.74 -9.58
CA GLY A 76 8.47 0.38 -10.99
C GLY A 76 9.59 -0.62 -11.26
N LYS A 77 9.49 -1.32 -12.41
CA LYS A 77 10.53 -2.26 -12.88
C LYS A 77 11.91 -1.63 -13.07
N GLU A 78 11.96 -0.31 -13.26
CA GLU A 78 13.20 0.45 -13.41
C GLU A 78 13.92 0.73 -12.07
N GLY A 79 13.40 0.19 -10.95
CA GLY A 79 14.03 0.33 -9.63
C GLY A 79 13.67 1.63 -8.90
N ILE A 80 12.83 2.48 -9.50
CA ILE A 80 12.28 3.68 -8.85
C ILE A 80 11.11 3.25 -7.96
N GLY A 81 11.22 3.48 -6.67
CA GLY A 81 10.20 3.09 -5.70
C GLY A 81 10.62 3.32 -4.26
N HIS A 82 9.97 2.61 -3.36
CA HIS A 82 10.22 2.68 -1.92
C HIS A 82 10.72 1.33 -1.42
N THR A 83 11.69 1.38 -0.52
CA THR A 83 12.13 0.22 0.24
C THR A 83 11.71 0.38 1.70
N TYR A 84 11.12 -0.68 2.25
CA TYR A 84 10.68 -0.72 3.63
C TYR A 84 11.35 -1.88 4.36
N THR A 85 11.57 -1.73 5.66
CA THR A 85 11.80 -2.87 6.55
C THR A 85 10.49 -3.63 6.70
N LEU A 86 10.51 -4.91 6.35
CA LEU A 86 9.39 -5.84 6.41
C LEU A 86 9.45 -6.64 7.71
N THR A 87 8.37 -6.61 8.48
CA THR A 87 8.15 -7.50 9.61
C THR A 87 6.77 -8.13 9.56
N PHE A 88 6.63 -9.27 10.24
CA PHE A 88 5.35 -9.96 10.40
C PHE A 88 5.02 -10.08 11.89
N SER A 89 3.76 -9.88 12.25
CA SER A 89 3.25 -10.05 13.61
C SER A 89 1.86 -10.66 13.54
N GLY A 90 1.76 -11.95 13.85
CA GLY A 90 0.54 -12.74 13.63
C GLY A 90 0.15 -12.76 12.15
N ASP A 91 -1.07 -12.31 11.85
CA ASP A 91 -1.64 -12.19 10.50
C ASP A 91 -1.37 -10.84 9.82
N LYS A 92 -0.58 -9.97 10.48
CA LYS A 92 -0.24 -8.64 9.98
C LYS A 92 1.14 -8.63 9.35
N MET A 93 1.22 -7.93 8.23
CA MET A 93 2.46 -7.57 7.55
C MET A 93 2.69 -6.07 7.74
N ILE A 94 3.83 -5.70 8.28
CA ILE A 94 4.17 -4.32 8.67
C ILE A 94 5.37 -3.86 7.86
N TRP A 95 5.24 -2.72 7.21
CA TRP A 95 6.29 -2.08 6.42
C TRP A 95 6.69 -0.78 7.08
N LYS A 96 7.97 -0.63 7.43
CA LYS A 96 8.50 0.59 8.04
C LYS A 96 9.50 1.26 7.10
N SER A 97 9.25 2.52 6.75
CA SER A 97 10.20 3.31 5.95
C SER A 97 11.34 3.81 6.84
N GLU A 98 12.47 4.16 6.22
CA GLU A 98 13.57 4.81 6.93
C GLU A 98 13.19 6.20 7.46
N TYR A 99 12.16 6.82 6.88
CA TYR A 99 11.63 8.14 7.25
C TYR A 99 10.56 8.10 8.33
N GLY A 100 10.25 6.91 8.86
CA GLY A 100 9.33 6.73 9.99
C GLY A 100 7.89 6.37 9.61
N ASP A 101 7.56 6.28 8.33
CA ASP A 101 6.23 5.83 7.90
C ASP A 101 6.04 4.36 8.24
N VAL A 102 4.83 3.99 8.67
CA VAL A 102 4.46 2.62 9.01
C VAL A 102 3.18 2.25 8.30
N ILE A 103 3.24 1.24 7.44
CA ILE A 103 2.10 0.69 6.72
C ILE A 103 1.80 -0.69 7.28
N THR A 104 0.55 -0.90 7.70
CA THR A 104 0.10 -2.20 8.22
C THR A 104 -0.92 -2.81 7.28
N TYR A 105 -0.64 -4.02 6.80
CA TYR A 105 -1.55 -4.86 6.05
C TYR A 105 -2.00 -6.03 6.91
N GLN A 106 -3.21 -6.52 6.64
CA GLN A 106 -3.72 -7.79 7.16
C GLN A 106 -4.13 -8.64 5.98
N LYS A 107 -3.80 -9.94 6.05
CA LYS A 107 -4.22 -10.90 5.04
C LYS A 107 -5.76 -11.05 5.06
N LEU A 108 -6.37 -11.09 3.88
CA LEU A 108 -7.79 -11.40 3.68
C LEU A 108 -8.02 -12.91 3.55
#